data_AF-A0A357I8H6-F1
#
_entry.id   AF-A0A357I8H6-F1
#
_cell.length_a   1.000
_cell.length_b   1.000
_cell.length_c   1.000
_cell.angle_alpha   90.00
_cell.angle_beta   90.00
_cell.angle_gamma   90.00
#
_symmetry.space_group_name_H-M   'P 1'
#
loop_
_entity.id
_entity.type
_entity.pdbx_description
1 polymer ?
#
loop_
_entity_poly.entity_id
_entity_poly.type
_entity_poly.pdbx_seq_one_letter_code
_entity_poly.pdbx_strand_id
1 'polypeptide(L)'
;MAALDLPDGTARAAFAAVGADPDAFADAVTQQYTDALSAIGVSGKVMQAPIASVGPRSVVFRAKPSVSTLMRKLKDVHQRDASMPLLGAHVLLVISGNAHGVGVRALRAQHIDPVALADAAEQILAGHPRV
;
A
#
# COMPACT_ATOMS: atom_id res chain seq x y z
N MET A 1 -2.79 0.00 -3.09
CA MET A 1 -3.47 -1.13 -3.76
C MET A 1 -2.46 -2.14 -4.25
N ALA A 2 -1.51 -1.74 -5.12
CA ALA A 2 -0.47 -2.62 -5.68
C ALA A 2 0.06 -3.77 -4.79
N ALA A 3 0.31 -3.57 -3.50
CA ALA A 3 0.76 -4.66 -2.61
C ALA A 3 -0.30 -5.73 -2.29
N LEU A 4 -1.58 -5.36 -2.15
CA LEU A 4 -2.71 -6.28 -1.93
C LEU A 4 -3.13 -7.01 -3.21
N ASP A 5 -2.72 -6.49 -4.36
CA ASP A 5 -2.98 -7.05 -5.69
C ASP A 5 -1.83 -7.94 -6.18
N LEU A 6 -0.73 -8.05 -5.41
CA LEU A 6 0.37 -8.94 -5.75
C LEU A 6 -0.09 -10.40 -5.64
N PRO A 7 0.33 -11.26 -6.59
CA PRO A 7 -0.09 -12.67 -6.61
C PRO A 7 0.48 -13.48 -5.44
N ASP A 8 1.46 -12.95 -4.71
CA ASP A 8 2.04 -13.62 -3.55
C ASP A 8 1.08 -13.70 -2.34
N GLY A 9 0.04 -12.86 -2.30
CA GLY A 9 -1.00 -12.88 -1.27
C GLY A 9 -0.55 -12.53 0.15
N THR A 10 0.74 -12.28 0.39
CA THR A 10 1.30 -12.09 1.74
C THR A 10 0.79 -10.82 2.41
N ALA A 11 0.52 -9.76 1.63
CA ALA A 11 -0.06 -8.54 2.14
C ALA A 11 -1.51 -8.75 2.61
N ARG A 12 -2.33 -9.49 1.85
CA ARG A 12 -3.71 -9.84 2.24
C ARG A 12 -3.71 -10.69 3.50
N ALA A 13 -2.80 -11.66 3.59
CA ALA A 13 -2.66 -12.49 4.79
C ALA A 13 -2.29 -11.69 6.05
N ALA A 14 -1.42 -10.67 5.92
CA ALA A 14 -1.05 -9.81 7.04
C ALA A 14 -2.25 -8.98 7.57
N PHE A 15 -3.07 -8.44 6.66
CA PHE A 15 -4.30 -7.73 7.03
C PHE A 15 -5.29 -8.67 7.73
N ALA A 16 -5.51 -9.87 7.18
CA ALA A 16 -6.39 -10.86 7.80
C ALA A 16 -5.91 -11.27 9.20
N ALA A 17 -4.60 -11.40 9.41
CA ALA A 17 -4.00 -11.78 10.70
C ALA A 17 -4.26 -10.74 11.82
N VAL A 18 -4.41 -9.46 11.46
CA VAL A 18 -4.79 -8.39 12.41
C VAL A 18 -6.29 -8.14 12.46
N GLY A 19 -7.11 -9.00 11.84
CA GLY A 19 -8.56 -8.87 11.79
C GLY A 19 -9.06 -7.73 10.91
N ALA A 20 -8.21 -7.21 10.02
CA ALA A 20 -8.57 -6.15 9.09
C ALA A 20 -9.01 -6.73 7.74
N ASP A 21 -10.05 -6.13 7.16
CA ASP A 21 -10.47 -6.44 5.79
C ASP A 21 -9.56 -5.71 4.78
N PRO A 22 -8.81 -6.43 3.94
CA PRO A 22 -7.95 -5.82 2.92
C PRO A 22 -8.74 -4.98 1.91
N ASP A 23 -9.97 -5.37 1.60
CA ASP A 23 -10.80 -4.70 0.59
C ASP A 23 -11.41 -3.41 1.19
N ALA A 24 -11.80 -3.41 2.47
CA ALA A 24 -12.22 -2.19 3.17
C ALA A 24 -11.10 -1.13 3.24
N PHE A 25 -9.84 -1.55 3.34
CA PHE A 25 -8.69 -0.63 3.28
C PHE A 25 -8.53 0.05 1.91
N ALA A 26 -8.89 -0.64 0.82
CA ALA A 26 -8.94 -0.05 -0.53
C ALA A 26 -9.87 1.16 -0.59
N ASP A 27 -11.07 0.94 -0.09
CA ASP A 27 -12.15 1.89 -0.11
C ASP A 27 -11.81 3.09 0.78
N ALA A 28 -11.20 2.85 1.94
CA ALA A 28 -10.75 3.88 2.86
C ALA A 28 -9.70 4.83 2.25
N VAL A 29 -8.71 4.28 1.52
CA VAL A 29 -7.71 5.12 0.82
C VAL A 29 -8.39 5.98 -0.24
N THR A 30 -9.31 5.41 -1.01
CA THR A 30 -10.08 6.12 -2.03
C THR A 30 -10.93 7.22 -1.43
N GLN A 31 -11.65 6.92 -0.35
CA GLN A 31 -12.47 7.89 0.39
C GLN A 31 -11.63 9.04 0.93
N GLN A 32 -10.44 8.77 1.47
CA GLN A 32 -9.54 9.80 1.97
C GLN A 32 -9.07 10.77 0.86
N TYR A 33 -8.89 10.29 -0.37
CA TYR A 33 -8.60 11.17 -1.51
C TYR A 33 -9.85 11.98 -1.91
N THR A 34 -11.02 11.36 -1.96
CA THR A 34 -12.29 12.03 -2.25
C THR A 34 -12.60 13.14 -1.24
N ASP A 35 -12.41 12.88 0.05
CA ASP A 35 -12.63 13.85 1.12
C ASP A 35 -11.61 14.99 1.04
N ALA A 36 -10.34 14.69 0.77
CA ALA A 36 -9.31 15.73 0.60
C ALA A 36 -9.55 16.62 -0.61
N LEU A 37 -10.06 16.06 -1.71
CA LEU A 37 -10.46 16.82 -2.90
C LEU A 37 -11.71 17.67 -2.63
N SER A 38 -12.68 17.11 -1.91
CA SER A 38 -13.89 17.84 -1.50
C SER A 38 -13.57 19.00 -0.56
N ALA A 39 -12.60 18.83 0.35
CA ALA A 39 -12.17 19.86 1.29
C ALA A 39 -11.51 21.09 0.61
N ILE A 40 -10.99 20.93 -0.62
CA ILE A 40 -10.44 22.04 -1.42
C ILE A 40 -11.43 22.56 -2.47
N GLY A 41 -12.72 22.23 -2.33
CA GLY A 41 -13.79 22.69 -3.22
C GLY A 41 -13.93 21.92 -4.53
N VAL A 42 -13.21 20.80 -4.70
CA VAL A 42 -13.39 19.90 -5.83
C VAL A 42 -14.49 18.89 -5.48
N SER A 43 -15.74 19.34 -5.54
CA SER A 43 -16.92 18.47 -5.43
C SER A 43 -17.38 18.05 -6.81
N GLY A 44 -16.68 17.08 -7.41
CA GLY A 44 -17.12 16.48 -8.66
C GLY A 44 -18.23 15.48 -8.39
N LYS A 45 -19.47 15.80 -8.74
CA LYS A 45 -20.44 14.75 -9.13
C LYS A 45 -19.69 13.88 -10.14
N VAL A 46 -19.45 12.61 -9.81
CA VAL A 46 -18.85 11.65 -10.75
C VAL A 46 -19.86 11.49 -11.89
N MET A 47 -19.86 12.43 -12.82
CA MET A 47 -20.42 12.21 -14.13
C MET A 47 -19.55 11.12 -14.72
N GLN A 48 -20.17 9.98 -15.00
CA GLN A 48 -19.62 8.97 -15.90
C GLN A 48 -19.43 9.62 -17.27
N ALA A 49 -18.40 10.45 -17.40
CA ALA A 49 -17.88 10.77 -18.71
C ALA A 49 -17.35 9.45 -19.28
N PRO A 50 -17.61 9.15 -20.57
CA PRO A 50 -16.98 8.02 -21.21
C PRO A 50 -15.48 8.17 -20.99
N ILE A 51 -14.87 7.19 -20.30
CA ILE A 51 -13.43 7.15 -20.14
C ILE A 51 -12.90 6.93 -21.55
N ALA A 52 -12.54 8.01 -22.24
CA ALA A 52 -11.79 7.90 -23.48
C ALA A 52 -10.58 7.04 -23.16
N SER A 53 -10.44 5.90 -23.86
CA SER A 53 -9.30 5.01 -23.69
C SER A 53 -8.04 5.83 -23.83
N VAL A 54 -7.39 6.12 -22.69
CA VAL A 54 -6.09 6.78 -22.67
C VAL A 54 -5.14 5.71 -23.18
N GLY A 55 -4.85 5.75 -24.48
CA GLY A 55 -3.83 4.90 -25.08
C GLY A 55 -2.54 4.95 -24.25
N PRO A 56 -1.69 3.90 -24.28
CA PRO A 56 -0.58 3.76 -23.35
C PRO A 56 0.35 4.96 -23.44
N ARG A 57 0.15 5.91 -22.54
CA ARG A 57 1.01 7.07 -22.43
C ARG A 57 2.22 6.58 -21.67
N SER A 58 3.27 6.22 -22.42
CA SER A 58 4.63 6.06 -21.91
C SER A 58 5.13 7.42 -21.43
N VAL A 59 4.55 7.90 -20.33
CA VAL A 59 5.14 8.95 -19.53
C VAL A 59 5.96 8.21 -18.49
N VAL A 60 7.26 8.47 -18.46
CA VAL A 60 8.12 8.00 -17.37
C VAL A 60 7.44 8.39 -16.06
N PHE A 61 6.98 7.39 -15.30
CA PHE A 61 6.25 7.63 -14.06
C PHE A 61 7.20 8.31 -13.07
N ARG A 62 7.03 9.63 -12.89
CA ARG A 62 7.82 10.38 -11.92
C ARG A 62 7.20 10.19 -10.54
N ALA A 63 7.75 9.24 -9.79
CA ALA A 63 7.35 9.00 -8.43
C ALA A 63 7.43 10.29 -7.58
N LYS A 64 6.39 10.54 -6.78
CA LYS A 64 6.44 11.57 -5.74
C LYS A 64 7.56 11.24 -4.72
N PRO A 65 8.13 12.21 -4.00
CA PRO A 65 9.24 11.99 -3.07
C PRO A 65 8.97 10.87 -2.04
N SER A 66 7.74 10.75 -1.55
CA SER A 66 7.31 9.67 -0.65
C SER A 66 7.42 8.28 -1.28
N VAL A 67 6.97 8.13 -2.52
CA VAL A 67 7.06 6.87 -3.28
C VAL A 67 8.52 6.53 -3.60
N SER A 68 9.35 7.52 -3.93
CA SER A 68 10.80 7.29 -4.14
C SER A 68 11.51 6.78 -2.87
N THR A 69 11.07 7.26 -1.70
CA THR A 69 11.62 6.86 -0.40
C THR A 69 11.17 5.45 -0.03
N LEU A 70 9.90 5.12 -0.29
CA LEU A 70 9.39 3.75 -0.18
C LEU A 70 10.21 2.77 -1.04
N MET A 71 10.43 3.11 -2.31
CA MET A 71 11.20 2.25 -3.23
C MET A 71 12.66 2.04 -2.78
N ARG A 72 13.32 3.09 -2.25
CA ARG A 72 14.67 2.94 -1.65
C ARG A 72 14.65 2.02 -0.44
N LYS A 73 13.70 2.20 0.49
CA LYS A 73 13.58 1.34 1.67
C LYS A 73 13.29 -0.12 1.30
N LEU A 74 12.48 -0.37 0.28
CA LEU A 74 12.22 -1.72 -0.24
C LEU A 74 13.50 -2.35 -0.82
N LYS A 75 14.29 -1.57 -1.57
CA LYS A 75 15.60 -2.01 -2.05
C LYS A 75 16.52 -2.39 -0.88
N ASP A 76 16.58 -1.57 0.17
CA ASP A 76 17.41 -1.85 1.34
C ASP A 76 16.97 -3.13 2.07
N VAL A 77 15.66 -3.37 2.17
CA VAL A 77 15.10 -4.60 2.75
C VAL A 77 15.49 -5.82 1.93
N HIS A 78 15.35 -5.76 0.59
CA HIS A 78 15.77 -6.87 -0.27
C HIS A 78 17.29 -7.12 -0.22
N GLN A 79 18.11 -6.07 -0.07
CA GLN A 79 19.56 -6.26 0.06
C GLN A 79 19.96 -6.96 1.35
N ARG A 80 19.15 -6.83 2.42
CA ARG A 80 19.39 -7.53 3.69
C ARG A 80 18.98 -8.99 3.63
N ASP A 81 17.96 -9.31 2.84
CA ASP A 81 17.52 -10.68 2.60
C ASP A 81 17.35 -10.95 1.10
N ALA A 82 18.49 -11.14 0.43
CA ALA A 82 18.53 -11.44 -0.99
C ALA A 82 18.09 -12.89 -1.30
N SER A 83 17.87 -13.71 -0.27
CA SER A 83 17.43 -15.10 -0.40
C SER A 83 15.94 -15.23 -0.70
N MET A 84 15.22 -14.12 -0.82
CA MET A 84 13.79 -14.12 -1.09
C MET A 84 13.37 -12.99 -2.01
N PRO A 85 12.33 -13.20 -2.83
CA PRO A 85 11.77 -12.15 -3.67
C PRO A 85 11.13 -11.04 -2.82
N LEU A 86 10.97 -9.85 -3.42
CA LEU A 86 10.22 -8.75 -2.82
C LEU A 86 8.71 -9.03 -2.83
N LEU A 87 8.21 -9.52 -1.70
CA LEU A 87 6.78 -9.82 -1.46
C LEU A 87 5.97 -8.59 -1.00
N GLY A 88 4.64 -8.68 -1.12
CA GLY A 88 3.71 -7.67 -0.62
C GLY A 88 3.86 -7.34 0.87
N ALA A 89 4.19 -8.31 1.72
CA ALA A 89 4.44 -8.09 3.15
C ALA A 89 5.63 -7.15 3.43
N HIS A 90 6.66 -7.12 2.58
CA HIS A 90 7.75 -6.13 2.71
C HIS A 90 7.24 -4.70 2.49
N VAL A 91 6.26 -4.52 1.60
CA VAL A 91 5.64 -3.22 1.36
C VAL A 91 4.88 -2.77 2.61
N LEU A 92 4.18 -3.67 3.29
CA LEU A 92 3.49 -3.37 4.54
C LEU A 92 4.46 -2.99 5.65
N LEU A 93 5.56 -3.73 5.80
CA LEU A 93 6.64 -3.39 6.74
C LEU A 93 7.15 -1.96 6.56
N VAL A 94 7.45 -1.59 5.31
CA VAL A 94 7.96 -0.23 5.04
C VAL A 94 6.87 0.83 5.27
N ILE A 95 5.61 0.55 4.93
CA ILE A 95 4.49 1.48 5.14
C ILE A 95 4.25 1.68 6.64
N SER A 96 4.13 0.59 7.41
CA SER A 96 3.88 0.60 8.85
C SER A 96 5.02 1.24 9.64
N GLY A 97 6.27 1.07 9.19
CA GLY A 97 7.44 1.72 9.79
C GLY A 97 7.60 3.21 9.49
N ASN A 98 6.70 3.83 8.71
CA ASN A 98 6.74 5.28 8.46
C ASN A 98 5.84 6.03 9.43
N ALA A 99 6.42 6.92 10.25
CA ALA A 99 5.66 7.80 11.15
C ALA A 99 4.65 8.72 10.43
N HIS A 100 4.93 9.06 9.16
CA HIS A 100 4.12 9.96 8.35
C HIS A 100 3.94 9.43 6.93
N GLY A 101 2.71 9.51 6.42
CA GLY A 101 2.39 9.10 5.05
C GLY A 101 0.91 8.80 4.87
N VAL A 102 0.46 8.75 3.61
CA VAL A 102 -0.93 8.42 3.26
C VAL A 102 -1.29 7.01 3.73
N GLY A 103 -0.36 6.05 3.63
CA GLY A 103 -0.58 4.66 4.05
C GLY A 103 -0.85 4.52 5.56
N VAL A 104 0.03 5.03 6.41
CA VAL A 104 -0.17 4.98 7.89
C VAL A 104 -1.38 5.77 8.35
N ARG A 105 -1.72 6.88 7.67
CA ARG A 105 -2.96 7.61 7.97
C ARG A 105 -4.21 6.80 7.63
N ALA A 106 -4.21 6.12 6.49
CA ALA A 106 -5.32 5.24 6.11
C ALA A 106 -5.47 4.06 7.08
N LEU A 107 -4.35 3.47 7.53
CA LEU A 107 -4.38 2.41 8.55
C LEU A 107 -5.06 2.90 9.84
N ARG A 108 -4.64 4.05 10.36
CA ARG A 108 -5.23 4.65 11.57
C ARG A 108 -6.70 5.01 11.38
N ALA A 109 -7.08 5.52 10.22
CA ALA A 109 -8.48 5.84 9.91
C ALA A 109 -9.39 4.60 9.84
N GLN A 110 -8.80 3.41 9.64
CA GLN A 110 -9.49 2.12 9.67
C GLN A 110 -9.30 1.38 11.00
N HIS A 111 -8.79 2.06 12.04
CA HIS A 111 -8.49 1.45 13.34
C HIS A 111 -7.50 0.28 13.28
N ILE A 112 -6.68 0.22 12.22
CA ILE A 112 -5.62 -0.77 12.07
C ILE A 112 -4.37 -0.24 12.74
N ASP A 113 -3.85 -0.97 13.73
CA ASP A 113 -2.59 -0.64 14.38
C ASP A 113 -1.40 -0.94 13.43
N PRO A 114 -0.62 0.09 13.03
CA PRO A 114 0.54 -0.11 12.19
C PRO A 114 1.58 -1.05 12.79
N VAL A 115 1.73 -1.09 14.12
CA VAL A 115 2.70 -1.96 14.80
C VAL A 115 2.25 -3.41 14.69
N ALA A 116 1.00 -3.72 15.06
CA ALA A 116 0.45 -5.07 14.91
C ALA A 116 0.51 -5.57 13.45
N LEU A 117 0.28 -4.70 12.47
CA LEU A 117 0.38 -5.05 11.05
C LEU A 117 1.83 -5.32 10.62
N ALA A 118 2.80 -4.59 11.18
CA ALA A 118 4.21 -4.85 10.94
C ALA A 118 4.62 -6.22 11.48
N ASP A 119 4.24 -6.52 12.73
CA ASP A 119 4.54 -7.80 13.38
C ASP A 119 3.94 -8.99 12.60
N ALA A 120 2.69 -8.85 12.13
CA ALA A 120 2.04 -9.87 11.30
C ALA A 120 2.76 -10.07 9.96
N ALA A 121 3.24 -8.98 9.34
CA ALA A 121 4.03 -9.07 8.12
C ALA A 121 5.38 -9.78 8.36
N GLU A 122 6.08 -9.49 9.45
CA GLU A 122 7.34 -10.18 9.80
C GLU A 122 7.13 -11.68 9.99
N GLN A 123 6.05 -12.07 10.67
CA GLN A 123 5.72 -13.49 10.87
C GLN A 123 5.48 -14.22 9.54
N ILE A 124 4.79 -13.58 8.60
CA ILE A 124 4.56 -14.16 7.26
C ILE A 124 5.87 -14.30 6.49
N LEU A 125 6.75 -13.30 6.56
CA LEU A 125 8.04 -13.35 5.89
C LEU A 125 8.95 -14.43 6.49
N ALA A 126 8.95 -14.59 7.81
CA ALA A 126 9.72 -15.64 8.50
C ALA A 126 9.26 -17.06 8.11
N GLY A 127 8.00 -17.23 7.73
CA GLY A 127 7.43 -18.49 7.25
C GLY A 127 7.57 -18.73 5.74
N HIS A 128 8.06 -17.75 4.97
CA HIS A 128 8.15 -17.87 3.52
C HIS A 128 9.41 -18.63 3.07
N PRO A 129 9.31 -19.55 2.09
CA PRO A 129 10.47 -20.31 1.63
C PRO A 129 11.53 -19.40 1.01
N ARG A 130 12.79 -19.67 1.36
CA ARG A 130 13.98 -19.02 0.77
C ARG A 130 14.36 -19.74 -0.53
N VAL A 131 14.82 -18.97 -1.51
CA VAL A 131 15.20 -19.39 -2.88
C VAL A 131 16.70 -19.64 -2.97
#